data_AF-A0A803QWE3-F1
#
_entry.id   AF-A0A803QWE3-F1
#
_cell.length_a   1.000
_cell.length_b   1.000
_cell.length_c   1.000
_cell.angle_alpha   90.00
_cell.angle_beta   90.00
_cell.angle_gamma   90.00
#
_symmetry.space_group_name_H-M   'P 1'
#
loop_
_entity.id
_entity.type
_entity.pdbx_description
1 polymer ?
#
loop_
_entity_poly.entity_id
_entity_poly.type
_entity_poly.pdbx_seq_one_letter_code
_entity_poly.pdbx_strand_id
1 'polypeptide(L)'
;MALTIKQFSLIVAFSGLLSFIFGVVAENKKPAAGSVTQVPGIGVVICKYPSDPTVALGFLSFAFLLVSTAFGLWSLFYPYKGKSVPQGALFRNTTFVIFFNIAL
;
A
#
# COMPACT_ATOMS: atom_id res chain seq x y z
N MET A 1 24.41 12.34 1.90
CA MET A 1 24.76 10.90 1.85
C MET A 1 23.95 10.27 0.73
N ALA A 2 24.57 9.68 -0.28
CA ALA A 2 23.83 9.04 -1.38
C ALA A 2 23.16 7.76 -0.86
N LEU A 3 21.88 7.56 -1.18
CA LEU A 3 21.19 6.33 -0.81
C LEU A 3 21.75 5.17 -1.63
N THR A 4 22.09 4.09 -0.95
CA THR A 4 22.61 2.88 -1.59
C THR A 4 21.47 1.98 -2.06
N ILE A 5 21.76 1.10 -3.02
CA ILE A 5 20.82 0.07 -3.51
C ILE A 5 20.28 -0.77 -2.34
N LYS A 6 21.13 -1.07 -1.35
CA LYS A 6 20.73 -1.82 -0.15
C LYS A 6 19.72 -1.06 0.70
N GLN A 7 19.88 0.26 0.85
CA GLN A 7 18.94 1.09 1.61
C GLN A 7 17.58 1.17 0.91
N PHE A 8 17.55 1.42 -0.40
CA PHE A 8 16.29 1.38 -1.17
C PHE A 8 15.62 0.01 -1.06
N SER A 9 16.37 -1.08 -1.21
CA SER A 9 15.84 -2.43 -1.09
C SER A 9 15.23 -2.71 0.29
N LEU A 10 15.90 -2.29 1.37
CA LEU A 10 15.38 -2.45 2.73
C LEU A 10 14.11 -1.63 2.96
N ILE A 11 14.06 -0.38 2.50
CA ILE A 11 12.89 0.48 2.64
C ILE A 11 11.69 -0.12 1.90
N VAL A 12 11.88 -0.51 0.63
CA VAL A 12 10.81 -1.08 -0.20
C VAL A 12 10.32 -2.40 0.39
N ALA A 13 11.23 -3.30 0.78
CA ALA A 13 10.86 -4.58 1.36
C ALA A 13 10.12 -4.42 2.71
N PHE A 14 10.60 -3.54 3.58
CA PHE A 14 10.00 -3.30 4.88
C PHE A 14 8.61 -2.64 4.77
N SER A 15 8.48 -1.61 3.93
CA SER A 15 7.20 -0.94 3.69
C SER A 15 6.18 -1.84 2.99
N GLY A 16 6.62 -2.63 2.00
CA GLY A 16 5.76 -3.60 1.32
C GLY A 16 5.28 -4.71 2.27
N LEU A 17 6.15 -5.24 3.13
CA LEU A 17 5.78 -6.26 4.12
C LEU A 17 4.75 -5.71 5.13
N LEU A 18 4.96 -4.51 5.64
CA LEU A 18 4.01 -3.84 6.54
C LEU A 18 2.66 -3.60 5.86
N SER A 19 2.67 -3.12 4.62
CA SER A 19 1.46 -2.93 3.83
C SER A 19 0.64 -4.22 3.72
N PHE A 20 1.32 -5.34 3.39
CA PHE A 20 0.68 -6.64 3.29
C PHE A 20 0.10 -7.11 4.63
N ILE A 21 0.86 -7.00 5.73
CA ILE A 21 0.39 -7.40 7.07
C ILE A 21 -0.83 -6.59 7.47
N PHE A 22 -0.81 -5.26 7.30
CA PHE A 22 -1.95 -4.41 7.65
C PHE A 22 -3.18 -4.73 6.78
N GLY A 23 -3.00 -5.03 5.50
CA GLY A 23 -4.08 -5.45 4.61
C GLY A 23 -4.72 -6.75 5.08
N VAL A 24 -3.91 -7.78 5.34
CA VAL A 24 -4.41 -9.08 5.83
C VAL A 24 -5.12 -8.92 7.18
N VAL A 25 -4.57 -8.13 8.10
CA VAL A 25 -5.20 -7.89 9.41
C VAL A 25 -6.50 -7.11 9.27
N ALA A 26 -6.58 -6.11 8.37
CA ALA A 26 -7.80 -5.37 8.11
C ALA A 26 -8.92 -6.30 7.63
N GLU A 27 -8.63 -7.16 6.65
CA GLU A 27 -9.60 -8.12 6.11
C GLU A 27 -10.05 -9.14 7.16
N ASN A 28 -9.12 -9.69 7.95
CA ASN A 28 -9.46 -10.67 9.00
C ASN A 28 -10.22 -10.06 10.18
N LYS A 29 -10.02 -8.76 10.46
CA LYS A 29 -10.72 -8.03 11.53
C LYS A 29 -12.00 -7.36 11.07
N LYS A 30 -12.46 -7.61 9.84
CA LYS A 30 -13.73 -7.09 9.36
C LYS A 30 -14.86 -7.61 10.26
N PRO A 31 -15.64 -6.72 10.90
CA PRO A 31 -16.69 -7.15 11.81
C PRO A 31 -17.79 -7.88 11.04
N ALA A 32 -18.42 -8.85 11.71
CA ALA A 32 -19.68 -9.41 11.25
C ALA A 32 -20.71 -8.27 11.12
N ALA A 33 -21.60 -8.38 10.12
CA ALA A 33 -22.65 -7.38 9.89
C ALA A 33 -23.33 -6.98 11.21
N GLY A 34 -23.54 -5.68 11.41
CA GLY A 34 -24.02 -5.12 12.67
C GLY A 34 -25.24 -5.85 13.21
N SER A 35 -25.31 -6.03 14.52
CA SER A 35 -26.46 -6.68 15.15
C SER A 35 -27.67 -5.77 15.09
N VAL A 36 -28.79 -6.31 14.60
CA VAL A 36 -30.08 -5.63 14.60
C VAL A 36 -30.52 -5.49 16.05
N THR A 37 -30.45 -4.27 16.58
CA THR A 37 -30.90 -4.00 17.95
C THR A 37 -32.25 -3.30 17.85
N GLN A 38 -33.33 -4.01 18.14
CA GLN A 38 -34.66 -3.40 18.22
C GLN A 38 -34.74 -2.58 19.50
N VAL A 39 -34.93 -1.27 19.39
CA VAL A 39 -35.14 -0.40 20.55
C VAL A 39 -36.57 -0.62 21.06
N PRO A 40 -36.78 -1.14 22.28
CA PRO A 40 -38.13 -1.37 22.80
C PRO A 40 -38.88 -0.03 22.93
N GLY A 41 -40.06 0.07 22.33
CA GLY A 41 -40.98 1.20 22.51
C GLY A 41 -41.01 2.29 21.43
N ILE A 42 -40.12 2.24 20.42
CA ILE A 42 -40.08 3.29 19.36
C ILE A 42 -40.31 2.70 17.95
N GLY A 43 -40.32 1.37 17.78
CA GLY A 43 -40.60 0.72 16.49
C GLY A 43 -39.55 0.96 15.40
N VAL A 44 -38.41 1.58 15.74
CA VAL A 44 -37.32 1.87 14.81
C VAL A 44 -36.25 0.79 14.94
N VAL A 45 -35.84 0.22 13.82
CA VAL A 45 -34.74 -0.72 13.73
C VAL A 45 -33.44 0.07 13.52
N ILE A 46 -32.55 0.04 14.52
CA ILE A 46 -31.24 0.69 14.42
C ILE A 46 -30.18 -0.42 14.32
N CYS A 47 -29.38 -0.36 13.26
CA CYS A 47 -28.21 -1.23 13.10
C CYS A 47 -27.08 -0.68 13.97
N LYS A 48 -26.69 -1.41 15.01
CA LYS A 48 -25.53 -1.06 15.82
C LYS A 48 -24.29 -1.73 15.22
N TYR A 49 -23.42 -0.93 14.64
CA TYR A 49 -22.11 -1.40 14.18
C TYR A 49 -21.10 -1.24 15.32
N PRO A 50 -20.25 -2.25 15.59
CA PRO A 50 -19.13 -2.10 16.51
C PRO A 50 -18.13 -1.05 15.98
N SER A 51 -17.17 -0.63 16.81
CA SER A 51 -16.07 0.21 16.36
C SER A 51 -15.18 -0.58 15.40
N ASP A 52 -15.05 -0.10 14.15
CA ASP A 52 -14.39 -0.84 13.07
C ASP A 52 -12.98 -0.26 12.81
N PRO A 53 -11.90 -0.88 13.36
CA PRO A 53 -10.53 -0.43 13.09
C PRO A 53 -10.08 -0.72 11.64
N THR A 54 -10.89 -1.46 10.87
CA THR A 54 -10.61 -1.89 9.50
C THR A 54 -10.30 -0.72 8.57
N VAL A 55 -10.99 0.42 8.73
CA VAL A 55 -10.75 1.61 7.91
C VAL A 55 -9.35 2.20 8.17
N ALA A 56 -8.95 2.29 9.44
CA ALA A 56 -7.64 2.81 9.82
C ALA A 56 -6.51 1.87 9.35
N LEU A 57 -6.70 0.55 9.52
CA LEU A 57 -5.74 -0.47 9.07
C LEU A 57 -5.62 -0.50 7.54
N GLY A 58 -6.74 -0.37 6.82
CA GLY A 58 -6.76 -0.27 5.36
C GLY A 58 -6.06 0.99 4.86
N PHE A 59 -6.31 2.14 5.48
CA PHE A 59 -5.60 3.37 5.15
C PHE A 59 -4.09 3.26 5.40
N LEU A 60 -3.69 2.65 6.52
CA LEU A 60 -2.28 2.40 6.82
C LEU A 60 -1.64 1.49 5.76
N SER A 61 -2.31 0.40 5.40
CA SER A 61 -1.85 -0.52 4.36
C SER A 61 -1.60 0.20 3.03
N PHE A 62 -2.56 1.04 2.61
CA PHE A 62 -2.45 1.85 1.40
C PHE A 62 -1.31 2.87 1.47
N ALA A 63 -1.17 3.57 2.60
CA ALA A 63 -0.09 4.53 2.80
C ALA A 63 1.30 3.87 2.71
N PHE A 64 1.50 2.72 3.34
CA PHE A 64 2.77 1.98 3.23
C PHE A 64 3.01 1.45 1.82
N LEU A 65 1.95 1.08 1.08
CA LEU A 65 2.04 0.67 -0.31
C LEU A 65 2.53 1.83 -1.20
N LEU A 66 1.95 3.03 -1.03
CA LEU A 66 2.40 4.24 -1.74
C LEU A 66 3.86 4.60 -1.46
N VAL A 67 4.29 4.45 -0.20
CA VAL A 67 5.71 4.65 0.15
C VAL A 67 6.58 3.62 -0.58
N SER A 68 6.17 2.35 -0.60
CA SER A 68 6.94 1.30 -1.28
C SER A 68 7.07 1.53 -2.79
N THR A 69 5.99 1.96 -3.46
CA THR A 69 5.98 2.25 -4.90
C THR A 69 6.78 3.51 -5.21
N ALA A 70 6.64 4.58 -4.43
CA ALA A 70 7.42 5.80 -4.61
C ALA A 70 8.93 5.54 -4.48
N PHE A 71 9.37 4.83 -3.45
CA PHE A 71 10.79 4.49 -3.28
C PHE A 71 11.27 3.46 -4.32
N GLY A 72 10.42 2.54 -4.76
CA GLY A 72 10.72 1.60 -5.85
C GLY A 72 10.96 2.31 -7.18
N LEU A 73 10.08 3.24 -7.54
CA LEU A 73 10.22 4.09 -8.74
C LEU A 73 11.46 4.97 -8.64
N TRP A 74 11.71 5.58 -7.48
CA TRP A 74 12.87 6.43 -7.28
C TRP A 74 14.17 5.64 -7.40
N SER A 75 14.23 4.44 -6.83
CA SER A 75 15.37 3.53 -6.94
C SER A 75 15.74 3.23 -8.40
N LEU A 76 14.76 3.21 -9.31
CA LEU A 76 14.99 2.85 -10.70
C LEU A 76 15.68 3.96 -11.52
N PHE A 77 15.44 5.22 -11.15
CA PHE A 77 16.04 6.39 -11.80
C PHE A 77 17.13 7.06 -10.96
N TYR A 78 17.42 6.54 -9.76
CA TYR A 78 18.45 7.09 -8.90
C TYR A 78 19.85 6.88 -9.50
N PRO A 79 20.69 7.94 -9.59
CA PRO A 79 22.01 7.84 -10.18
C PRO A 79 23.01 7.17 -9.22
N TYR A 80 22.97 5.84 -9.18
CA TYR A 80 23.92 5.07 -8.39
C TYR A 80 25.35 5.31 -8.89
N LYS A 81 26.26 5.65 -7.97
CA LYS A 81 27.67 5.95 -8.26
C LYS A 81 27.87 7.08 -9.29
N GLY A 82 26.93 8.03 -9.37
CA GLY A 82 27.04 9.19 -10.27
C GLY A 82 26.79 8.87 -11.75
N LYS A 83 26.30 7.67 -12.08
CA LYS A 83 25.86 7.33 -13.43
C LYS A 83 24.37 7.59 -13.56
N SER A 84 24.00 8.58 -14.38
CA SER A 84 22.60 8.87 -14.69
C SER A 84 21.98 7.79 -15.58
N VAL A 85 20.75 7.40 -15.29
CA VAL A 85 20.01 6.40 -16.06
C VAL A 85 19.27 7.07 -17.23
N PRO A 86 19.50 6.68 -18.49
CA PRO A 86 18.83 7.27 -19.65
C PRO A 86 17.38 6.79 -19.74
N GLN A 87 16.44 7.58 -19.23
CA GLN A 87 15.01 7.25 -19.21
C GLN A 87 14.45 6.97 -20.62
N GLY A 88 14.83 7.79 -21.61
CA GLY A 88 14.35 7.62 -22.99
C GLY A 88 14.79 6.31 -23.66
N ALA A 89 15.92 5.73 -23.25
CA ALA A 89 16.36 4.43 -23.75
C ALA A 89 15.59 3.28 -23.09
N LEU A 90 15.25 3.41 -21.80
CA LEU A 90 14.45 2.41 -21.07
C LEU A 90 13.02 2.30 -21.62
N PHE A 91 12.36 3.44 -21.85
CA PHE A 91 10.98 3.45 -22.38
C PHE A 91 10.89 3.10 -23.87
N ARG A 92 12.02 2.96 -24.57
CA ARG A 92 12.05 2.41 -25.94
C ARG A 92 11.94 0.89 -25.96
N ASN A 93 12.27 0.23 -24.84
CA ASN A 93 12.12 -1.21 -24.69
C ASN A 93 10.68 -1.57 -24.28
N THR A 94 9.99 -2.32 -25.13
CA THR A 94 8.60 -2.75 -24.90
C THR A 94 8.43 -3.55 -23.61
N THR A 95 9.39 -4.42 -23.27
CA THR A 95 9.34 -5.20 -22.03
C THR A 95 9.38 -4.31 -20.79
N PHE A 96 10.20 -3.26 -20.81
CA PHE A 96 10.30 -2.32 -19.70
C PHE A 96 9.03 -1.48 -19.56
N VAL A 97 8.45 -1.04 -20.68
CA VAL A 97 7.16 -0.31 -20.68
C VAL A 97 6.05 -1.19 -20.10
N ILE A 98 5.94 -2.44 -20.53
CA ILE A 98 4.93 -3.38 -20.01
C ILE A 98 5.12 -3.59 -18.50
N PHE A 99 6.35 -3.88 -18.07
CA PHE A 99 6.67 -4.03 -16.65
C PHE A 99 6.27 -2.79 -15.83
N PHE A 100 6.62 -1.60 -16.33
CA PHE A 100 6.34 -0.34 -15.66
C PHE A 100 4.83 -0.08 -15.51
N ASN A 101 4.02 -0.47 -16.50
CA ASN A 101 2.55 -0.32 -16.43
C ASN A 101 1.89 -1.33 -15.50
N ILE A 102 2.44 -2.55 -15.37
CA ILE A 102 1.89 -3.57 -14.46
C ILE A 102 2.27 -3.25 -13.00
N ALA A 103 3.44 -2.65 -12.80
CA ALA A 103 3.96 -2.34 -11.47
C ALA A 103 3.42 -1.03 -10.87
N LEU A 104 2.75 -0.18 -11.67
CA LEU A 104 2.11 1.06 -11.26
C LEU A 104 0.66 0.80 -10.80
#